data_AF-A0A7C0ZUL3-F1
#
_entry.id   AF-A0A7C0ZUL3-F1
#
_cell.length_a   1.000
_cell.length_b   1.000
_cell.length_c   1.000
_cell.angle_alpha   90.00
_cell.angle_beta   90.00
_cell.angle_gamma   90.00
#
_symmetry.space_group_name_H-M   'P 1'
#
loop_
_entity.id
_entity.type
_entity.pdbx_description
1 polymer ?
#
loop_
_entity_poly.entity_id
_entity_poly.type
_entity_poly.pdbx_seq_one_letter_code
_entity_poly.pdbx_strand_id
1 'polypeptide(L)'
;FFAFITTLTREIIKDVEDFEGDRTYGHHSLPIVMGVTGTRIVITVLIAITMAALGWVYVRFLRDTLTLVYMIVLVSLPLVFTGITVWIARTPEKFHLASIMMKGVMAAGVLYAIVVRYIIYSMF
;
A
#
# COMPACT_ATOMS: atom_id res chain seq x y z
N PHE A 1 1.81 7.76 -10.36
CA PHE A 1 2.61 6.65 -9.80
C PHE A 1 2.00 6.09 -8.52
N PHE A 2 2.00 6.84 -7.39
CA PHE A 2 1.55 6.34 -6.08
C PHE A 2 0.14 5.71 -6.11
N ALA A 3 -0.86 6.45 -6.60
CA ALA A 3 -2.24 5.95 -6.64
C ALA A 3 -2.38 4.67 -7.49
N PHE A 4 -1.64 4.58 -8.59
CA PHE A 4 -1.65 3.40 -9.45
C PHE A 4 -1.07 2.18 -8.72
N ILE A 5 0.16 2.27 -8.18
CA ILE A 5 0.78 1.12 -7.52
C ILE A 5 0.00 0.70 -6.27
N THR A 6 -0.43 1.65 -5.44
CA THR A 6 -1.19 1.32 -4.22
C THR A 6 -2.55 0.70 -4.54
N THR A 7 -3.22 1.12 -5.63
CA THR A 7 -4.45 0.47 -6.11
C THR A 7 -4.16 -0.94 -6.61
N LEU A 8 -3.11 -1.09 -7.44
CA LEU A 8 -2.71 -2.40 -7.95
C LEU A 8 -2.38 -3.37 -6.81
N THR A 9 -1.59 -2.93 -5.83
CA THR A 9 -1.28 -3.73 -4.63
C THR A 9 -2.55 -4.13 -3.88
N ARG A 10 -3.53 -3.22 -3.73
CA ARG A 10 -4.80 -3.51 -3.07
C ARG A 10 -5.61 -4.56 -3.83
N GLU A 11 -5.73 -4.43 -5.15
CA GLU A 11 -6.46 -5.41 -5.96
C GLU A 11 -5.80 -6.79 -5.88
N ILE A 12 -4.47 -6.87 -5.93
CA ILE A 12 -3.75 -8.14 -5.73
C ILE A 12 -3.99 -8.73 -4.33
N ILE A 13 -4.09 -7.90 -3.28
CA ILE A 13 -4.44 -8.37 -1.92
C ILE A 13 -5.87 -8.95 -1.91
N LYS A 14 -6.82 -8.32 -2.59
CA LYS A 14 -8.19 -8.83 -2.71
C LYS A 14 -8.26 -10.13 -3.51
N ASP A 15 -7.47 -10.27 -4.58
CA ASP A 15 -7.40 -11.54 -5.30
C ASP A 15 -6.96 -12.70 -4.39
N VAL A 16 -6.13 -12.43 -3.37
CA VAL A 16 -5.73 -13.42 -2.35
C VAL A 16 -6.83 -13.64 -1.30
N GLU A 17 -7.57 -12.59 -0.96
CA GLU A 17 -8.75 -12.66 -0.08
C GLU A 17 -9.83 -13.59 -0.68
N ASP A 18 -10.08 -13.47 -1.98
CA ASP A 18 -11.11 -14.20 -2.73
C ASP A 18 -10.61 -15.57 -3.26
N PHE A 19 -9.39 -15.99 -2.91
CA PHE A 19 -8.70 -17.14 -3.48
C PHE A 19 -9.49 -18.46 -3.44
N GLU A 20 -10.13 -18.80 -2.31
CA GLU A 20 -10.90 -20.04 -2.18
C GLU A 20 -12.17 -20.03 -3.04
N GLY A 21 -12.83 -18.87 -3.15
CA GLY A 21 -13.97 -18.67 -4.05
C GLY A 21 -13.54 -18.85 -5.50
N ASP A 22 -12.54 -18.08 -5.93
CA ASP A 22 -12.06 -18.06 -7.32
C ASP A 22 -11.53 -19.41 -7.81
N ARG A 23 -10.88 -20.18 -6.93
CA ARG A 23 -10.40 -21.54 -7.26
C ARG A 23 -11.53 -22.49 -7.63
N THR A 24 -12.73 -22.28 -7.08
CA THR A 24 -13.91 -23.11 -7.32
C THR A 24 -14.58 -22.76 -8.66
N TYR A 25 -14.45 -21.50 -9.10
CA TYR A 25 -15.05 -20.98 -10.33
C TYR A 25 -14.10 -20.92 -11.54
N GLY A 26 -12.82 -21.27 -11.38
CA GLY A 26 -11.87 -21.40 -12.48
C GLY A 26 -11.31 -20.07 -13.01
N HIS A 27 -11.29 -19.02 -12.19
CA HIS A 27 -10.66 -17.76 -12.55
C HIS A 27 -9.12 -17.87 -12.57
N HIS A 28 -8.45 -17.11 -13.44
CA HIS A 28 -7.00 -17.08 -13.54
C HIS A 28 -6.43 -15.84 -12.83
N SER A 29 -6.52 -15.78 -11.50
CA SER A 29 -5.92 -14.71 -10.70
C SER A 29 -4.45 -15.00 -10.37
N LEU A 30 -3.68 -13.98 -10.00
CA LEU A 30 -2.27 -14.11 -9.58
C LEU A 30 -2.04 -15.21 -8.52
N PRO A 31 -2.81 -15.27 -7.43
CA PRO A 31 -2.65 -16.33 -6.43
C PRO A 31 -3.00 -17.72 -6.94
N ILE A 32 -3.84 -17.86 -7.97
CA ILE A 32 -4.16 -19.15 -8.61
C ILE A 32 -2.98 -19.65 -9.44
N VAL A 33 -2.32 -18.76 -10.19
CA VAL A 33 -1.21 -19.14 -11.06
C VAL A 33 0.10 -19.35 -10.29
N MET A 34 0.41 -18.47 -9.32
CA MET A 34 1.70 -18.48 -8.62
C MET A 34 1.64 -19.01 -7.18
N GLY A 35 0.44 -19.32 -6.69
CA GLY A 35 0.20 -19.63 -5.29
C GLY A 35 0.22 -18.39 -4.39
N VAL A 36 -0.41 -18.51 -3.21
CA VAL A 36 -0.51 -17.44 -2.20
C VAL A 36 0.86 -16.89 -1.81
N THR A 37 1.87 -17.75 -1.66
CA THR A 37 3.23 -17.32 -1.29
C THR A 37 3.88 -16.48 -2.38
N GLY A 38 3.73 -16.85 -3.66
CA GLY A 38 4.24 -16.06 -4.79
C GLY A 38 3.58 -14.67 -4.83
N THR A 39 2.27 -14.62 -4.61
CA THR A 39 1.53 -13.34 -4.57
C THR A 39 1.94 -12.46 -3.39
N ARG A 40 2.23 -13.03 -2.21
CA ARG A 40 2.79 -12.27 -1.07
C ARG A 40 4.11 -11.59 -1.41
N ILE A 41 4.99 -12.27 -2.17
CA ILE A 41 6.27 -11.69 -2.61
C ILE A 41 6.00 -10.50 -3.53
N VAL A 42 5.10 -10.64 -4.51
CA VAL A 42 4.72 -9.53 -5.41
C VAL A 42 4.18 -8.32 -4.62
N ILE A 43 3.26 -8.55 -3.68
CA ILE A 43 2.72 -7.49 -2.82
C ILE A 43 3.85 -6.79 -2.06
N THR A 44 4.78 -7.55 -1.47
CA THR A 44 5.91 -7.02 -0.69
C THR A 44 6.84 -6.18 -1.57
N VAL A 45 7.13 -6.63 -2.79
CA VAL A 45 7.95 -5.88 -3.75
C VAL A 45 7.27 -4.57 -4.15
N LEU A 46 5.97 -4.58 -4.45
CA LEU A 46 5.24 -3.36 -4.79
C LEU A 46 5.21 -2.35 -3.63
N ILE A 47 5.07 -2.82 -2.39
CA ILE A 47 5.16 -1.99 -1.19
C ILE A 47 6.57 -1.38 -1.08
N ALA A 48 7.62 -2.18 -1.24
CA ALA A 48 9.00 -1.72 -1.18
C ALA A 48 9.31 -0.66 -2.27
N ILE A 49 8.86 -0.90 -3.51
CA ILE A 49 8.99 0.06 -4.61
C ILE A 49 8.27 1.37 -4.26
N THR A 50 7.07 1.29 -3.69
CA THR A 50 6.30 2.48 -3.27
C THR A 50 7.06 3.27 -2.21
N MET A 51 7.58 2.61 -1.18
CA MET A 51 8.35 3.25 -0.11
C MET A 51 9.65 3.88 -0.63
N ALA A 52 10.37 3.18 -1.51
CA ALA A 52 11.60 3.71 -2.12
C ALA A 52 11.33 4.96 -2.96
N ALA A 53 10.26 4.95 -3.76
CA ALA A 53 9.84 6.10 -4.55
C ALA A 53 9.46 7.30 -3.66
N LEU A 54 8.71 7.08 -2.58
CA LEU A 54 8.35 8.14 -1.63
C LEU A 54 9.59 8.72 -0.94
N GLY A 55 10.51 7.87 -0.48
CA GLY A 55 11.77 8.29 0.13
C GLY A 55 12.63 9.10 -0.83
N TRP A 56 12.72 8.67 -2.10
CA TRP A 56 13.45 9.40 -3.14
C TRP A 56 12.85 10.80 -3.39
N VAL A 57 11.52 10.89 -3.53
CA VAL A 57 10.83 12.19 -3.71
C VAL A 57 11.10 13.11 -2.52
N TYR A 58 11.03 12.59 -1.29
CA TYR A 58 11.28 13.38 -0.08
C TYR A 58 12.69 13.98 -0.07
N VAL A 59 13.72 13.15 -0.28
CA VAL A 59 15.13 13.57 -0.23
C VAL A 59 15.45 14.58 -1.33
N ARG A 60 14.84 14.43 -2.51
CA ARG A 60 15.15 15.24 -3.69
C ARG A 60 14.38 16.55 -3.77
N PHE A 61 13.16 16.62 -3.24
CA PHE A 61 12.24 17.74 -3.52
C PHE A 61 11.58 18.41 -2.29
N LEU A 62 11.33 17.69 -1.20
CA LEU A 62 10.45 18.21 -0.13
C LEU A 62 11.25 18.68 1.10
N ARG A 63 12.22 17.89 1.58
CA ARG A 63 13.20 18.25 2.64
C ARG A 63 12.67 18.99 3.89
N ASP A 64 11.36 19.00 4.13
CA ASP A 64 10.75 19.63 5.29
C ASP A 64 10.30 18.59 6.34
N THR A 65 10.42 18.94 7.62
CA THR A 65 10.16 18.02 8.73
C THR A 65 8.69 17.60 8.82
N LEU A 66 7.75 18.49 8.49
CA LEU A 66 6.32 18.19 8.60
C LEU A 66 5.91 17.11 7.60
N THR A 67 6.33 17.24 6.35
CA THR A 67 6.17 16.20 5.32
C THR A 67 6.81 14.90 5.73
N LEU A 68 8.02 14.92 6.29
CA LEU A 68 8.70 13.71 6.72
C LEU A 68 7.88 12.95 7.75
N VAL A 69 7.43 13.65 8.80
CA VAL A 69 6.62 13.06 9.86
C VAL A 69 5.30 12.53 9.31
N TYR A 70 4.62 13.32 8.46
CA TYR A 70 3.37 12.90 7.82
C TYR A 70 3.55 11.62 7.00
N MET A 71 4.56 11.59 6.13
CA MET A 71 4.84 10.44 5.27
C MET A 71 5.23 9.21 6.07
N ILE A 72 6.04 9.35 7.12
CA ILE A 72 6.42 8.21 7.98
C ILE A 72 5.19 7.65 8.70
N VAL A 73 4.41 8.51 9.35
CA VAL A 73 3.34 8.08 10.28
C VAL A 73 2.10 7.60 9.54
N LEU A 74 1.67 8.30 8.49
CA LEU A 74 0.38 8.03 7.84
C LEU A 74 0.50 7.22 6.55
N VAL A 75 1.71 7.05 6.00
CA VAL A 75 1.91 6.32 4.74
C VAL A 75 2.88 5.15 4.93
N SER A 76 4.13 5.41 5.30
CA SER A 76 5.18 4.38 5.36
C SER A 76 4.96 3.35 6.45
N LEU A 77 4.61 3.76 7.68
CA LEU A 77 4.32 2.84 8.78
C LEU A 77 3.11 1.93 8.47
N PRO A 78 1.95 2.46 8.04
CA PRO A 78 0.83 1.64 7.61
C PRO A 78 1.17 0.70 6.44
N LEU A 79 1.98 1.13 5.46
CA LEU A 79 2.47 0.26 4.38
C LEU A 79 3.28 -0.92 4.91
N VAL A 80 4.19 -0.69 5.86
CA VAL A 80 4.95 -1.75 6.52
C VAL A 80 4.02 -2.71 7.25
N PHE A 81 3.05 -2.18 8.02
CA PHE A 81 2.07 -3.02 8.72
C PHE A 81 1.19 -3.82 7.76
N THR A 82 0.79 -3.26 6.62
CA THR A 82 0.10 -4.01 5.56
C THR A 82 0.96 -5.17 5.08
N GLY A 83 2.24 -4.93 4.79
CA GLY A 83 3.17 -5.99 4.38
C GLY A 83 3.27 -7.11 5.41
N ILE A 84 3.45 -6.76 6.70
CA ILE A 84 3.48 -7.73 7.80
C ILE A 84 2.16 -8.50 7.89
N THR A 85 1.02 -7.81 7.80
CA THR A 85 -0.32 -8.40 7.86
C THR A 85 -0.52 -9.42 6.74
N VAL A 86 -0.10 -9.10 5.51
CA VAL A 86 -0.14 -10.00 4.35
C VAL A 86 0.65 -11.29 4.57
N TRP A 87 1.81 -11.21 5.23
CA TRP A 87 2.65 -12.39 5.53
C TRP A 87 2.08 -13.27 6.65
N ILE A 88 1.46 -12.66 7.66
CA ILE A 88 0.88 -13.37 8.81
C ILE A 88 -0.55 -13.85 8.52
N ALA A 89 -1.24 -13.25 7.55
CA ALA A 89 -2.58 -13.62 7.15
C ALA A 89 -2.66 -15.10 6.77
N ARG A 90 -3.67 -15.80 7.29
CA ARG A 90 -3.98 -17.21 6.99
C ARG A 90 -5.44 -17.41 6.64
N THR A 91 -6.25 -16.36 6.78
CA THR A 91 -7.69 -16.39 6.56
C THR A 91 -8.09 -15.16 5.73
N PRO A 92 -9.20 -15.23 4.97
CA PRO A 92 -9.69 -14.11 4.16
C PRO A 92 -9.88 -12.82 4.96
N GLU A 93 -10.36 -12.89 6.21
CA GLU A 93 -10.62 -11.70 7.05
C GLU A 93 -9.33 -10.91 7.34
N LYS A 94 -8.18 -11.60 7.45
CA LYS A 94 -6.89 -10.91 7.62
C LYS A 94 -6.40 -10.25 6.34
N PHE A 95 -6.71 -10.82 5.17
CA PHE A 95 -6.44 -10.17 3.89
C PHE A 95 -7.37 -8.98 3.65
N HIS A 96 -8.64 -9.10 4.06
CA HIS A 96 -9.59 -7.99 4.10
C HIS A 96 -9.07 -6.82 4.93
N LEU A 97 -8.54 -7.09 6.12
CA LEU A 97 -7.89 -6.07 6.96
C LEU A 97 -6.74 -5.38 6.21
N ALA A 98 -5.85 -6.13 5.57
CA ALA A 98 -4.75 -5.57 4.78
C ALA A 98 -5.25 -4.69 3.61
N SER A 99 -6.34 -5.09 2.96
CA SER A 99 -7.00 -4.33 1.90
C SER A 99 -7.60 -3.00 2.41
N ILE A 100 -8.24 -3.02 3.60
CA ILE A 100 -8.73 -1.81 4.27
C ILE A 100 -7.57 -0.88 4.65
N MET A 101 -6.48 -1.42 5.20
CA MET A 101 -5.29 -0.64 5.54
C MET A 101 -4.71 0.06 4.31
N MET A 102 -4.65 -0.63 3.16
CA MET A 102 -4.27 -0.02 1.90
C MET A 102 -5.20 1.12 1.47
N LYS A 103 -6.52 0.98 1.66
CA LYS A 103 -7.47 2.07 1.41
C LYS A 103 -7.17 3.29 2.31
N GLY A 104 -6.81 3.06 3.57
CA GLY A 104 -6.35 4.10 4.48
C GLY A 104 -5.07 4.80 4.00
N VAL A 105 -4.06 4.04 3.57
CA VAL A 105 -2.83 4.57 2.96
C VAL A 105 -3.13 5.43 1.74
N MET A 106 -4.02 4.98 0.86
CA MET A 106 -4.42 5.74 -0.32
C MET A 106 -5.08 7.06 0.05
N ALA A 107 -6.01 7.04 1.02
CA ALA A 107 -6.66 8.25 1.51
C ALA A 107 -5.65 9.23 2.12
N ALA A 108 -4.74 8.75 2.97
CA ALA A 108 -3.67 9.56 3.54
C ALA A 108 -2.76 10.17 2.46
N GLY A 109 -2.44 9.42 1.41
CA GLY A 109 -1.66 9.92 0.28
C GLY A 109 -2.35 11.05 -0.49
N VAL A 110 -3.68 10.97 -0.68
CA VAL A 110 -4.45 12.06 -1.30
C VAL A 110 -4.57 13.27 -0.38
N LEU A 111 -4.84 13.05 0.91
CA LEU A 111 -4.98 14.11 1.91
C LEU A 111 -3.68 14.89 2.14
N TYR A 112 -2.52 14.34 1.75
CA TYR A 112 -1.25 15.05 1.80
C TYR A 112 -1.26 16.37 1.03
N ALA A 113 -2.07 16.50 -0.03
CA ALA A 113 -2.22 17.76 -0.76
C ALA A 113 -2.67 18.93 0.15
N ILE A 114 -3.43 18.64 1.22
CA ILE A 114 -3.86 19.64 2.21
C ILE A 114 -2.67 20.09 3.06
N VAL A 115 -1.78 19.16 3.44
CA VAL A 115 -0.55 19.46 4.18
C VAL A 115 0.39 20.33 3.34
N VAL A 116 0.56 19.98 2.06
CA VAL A 116 1.34 20.80 1.12
C VAL A 116 0.78 22.23 1.03
N ARG A 117 -0.55 22.37 0.91
CA ARG A 117 -1.20 23.67 0.91
C ARG A 117 -0.86 24.45 2.19
N TYR A 118 -0.98 23.84 3.36
CA TYR A 118 -0.65 24.48 4.63
C TYR A 118 0.83 24.93 4.69
N ILE A 119 1.77 24.08 4.26
CA ILE A 119 3.20 24.41 4.22
C ILE A 119 3.44 25.64 3.35
N ILE A 120 2.86 25.67 2.14
CA ILE A 120 3.01 26.80 1.21
C ILE A 120 2.50 28.10 1.84
N TYR A 121 1.31 28.11 2.44
CA TYR A 121 0.78 29.31 3.09
C TYR A 121 1.58 29.74 4.32
N SER A 122 2.20 28.81 5.05
CA SER A 122 3.03 29.15 6.21
C SER A 122 4.40 29.73 5.86
N MET A 123 4.85 29.61 4.60
CA MET A 123 6.10 30.19 4.11
C MET A 123 5.96 31.64 3.61
N PHE A 124 4.73 32.16 3.47
CA PHE A 124 4.43 33.55 3.07
C PHE A 124 3.83 34.33 4.25
#